data_AF-A0A7C7TXS5-F1
#
_entry.id   AF-A0A7C7TXS5-F1
#
_cell.length_a   1.000
_cell.length_b   1.000
_cell.length_c   1.000
_cell.angle_alpha   90.00
_cell.angle_beta   90.00
_cell.angle_gamma   90.00
#
_symmetry.space_group_name_H-M   'P 1'
#
loop_
_entity.id
_entity.type
_entity.pdbx_description
1 polymer ?
#
loop_
_entity_poly.entity_id
_entity_poly.type
_entity_poly.pdbx_seq_one_letter_code
_entity_poly.pdbx_strand_id
1 'polypeptide(L)' 'MLNAIQFSSFSEFLNMGGYAFNVWSVYGLFTIFLGANLLVPMFKKKQILKDLKRRRVVNKNARPEINE' A
#
# COMPACT_ATOMS: atom_id res chain seq x y z
N MET A 1 -14.42 -27.23 32.16
CA MET A 1 -15.07 -27.29 30.84
C MET A 1 -14.55 -26.12 30.04
N LEU A 2 -13.89 -26.36 28.91
CA LEU A 2 -13.47 -25.27 28.03
C LEU A 2 -14.70 -24.82 27.23
N ASN A 3 -15.17 -23.60 27.47
CA ASN A 3 -16.17 -22.99 26.60
C ASN A 3 -15.52 -22.73 25.25
N ALA A 4 -15.81 -23.58 24.27
CA ALA A 4 -15.36 -23.37 22.91
C ALA A 4 -16.04 -22.10 22.37
N ILE A 5 -15.24 -21.15 21.89
CA ILE A 5 -15.75 -20.00 21.15
C ILE A 5 -16.20 -20.53 19.78
N GLN A 6 -17.51 -20.69 19.61
CA GLN A 6 -18.13 -21.17 18.38
C GLN A 6 -19.02 -20.07 17.81
N PHE A 7 -18.85 -19.75 16.53
CA PHE A 7 -19.68 -18.79 15.81
C PHE A 7 -20.67 -19.54 14.92
N SER A 8 -21.94 -19.17 14.99
CA SER A 8 -23.02 -19.74 14.18
C SER A 8 -23.18 -19.03 12.83
N SER A 9 -22.66 -17.81 12.70
CA SER A 9 -22.75 -17.00 11.48
C SER A 9 -21.56 -16.06 11.29
N PHE A 10 -21.35 -15.60 10.05
CA PHE A 10 -20.31 -14.62 9.75
C PHE A 10 -20.55 -13.28 10.46
N SER A 11 -21.81 -12.87 10.62
CA SER A 11 -22.16 -11.66 11.36
C SER A 11 -21.72 -11.75 12.82
N GLU A 12 -21.92 -12.91 13.46
CA GLU A 12 -21.49 -13.16 14.84
C GLU A 12 -19.97 -13.15 14.99
N PHE A 13 -19.24 -13.65 13.98
CA PHE A 13 -17.78 -13.55 13.95
C PHE A 13 -17.31 -12.10 13.85
N LEU A 14 -17.89 -11.30 12.94
CA LEU A 14 -17.56 -9.88 12.84
C LEU A 14 -17.91 -9.13 14.14
N ASN A 15 -19.02 -9.51 14.77
CA ASN A 15 -19.60 -8.89 15.96
C ASN A 15 -19.48 -9.80 17.19
N MET A 16 -18.28 -10.32 17.44
CA MET A 16 -17.94 -11.23 18.55
C MET A 16 -18.00 -10.58 19.95
N GLY A 17 -18.78 -9.50 20.11
CA GLY A 17 -18.97 -8.77 21.36
C GLY A 17 -17.68 -8.10 21.84
N GLY A 18 -17.38 -8.24 23.14
CA GLY A 18 -16.31 -7.53 23.83
C GLY A 18 -14.89 -7.71 23.25
N TYR A 19 -14.66 -8.71 22.41
CA TYR A 19 -13.36 -8.94 21.74
C TYR A 19 -13.28 -8.33 20.34
N ALA A 20 -14.41 -8.00 19.71
CA ALA A 20 -14.46 -7.55 18.33
C ALA A 20 -13.61 -6.28 18.12
N PHE A 21 -13.74 -5.32 19.02
CA PHE A 21 -13.00 -4.06 18.94
C PHE A 21 -11.49 -4.27 18.92
N ASN A 22 -10.96 -5.12 19.80
CA ASN A 22 -9.52 -5.37 19.92
C ASN A 22 -8.97 -6.05 18.65
N VAL A 23 -9.68 -7.08 18.17
CA VAL A 23 -9.28 -7.86 17.00
C VAL A 23 -9.29 -6.99 15.75
N TRP A 24 -10.41 -6.31 15.48
CA TRP A 24 -10.55 -5.47 14.29
C TRP A 24 -9.62 -4.25 14.31
N SER A 25 -9.31 -3.69 15.49
CA SER A 25 -8.36 -2.60 15.60
C SER A 25 -6.95 -3.01 15.15
N VAL A 26 -6.49 -4.20 15.56
CA VAL A 26 -5.19 -4.74 15.12
C VAL A 26 -5.19 -5.01 13.62
N TYR A 27 -6.24 -5.63 13.08
CA TYR A 27 -6.35 -5.86 11.63
C TYR A 27 -6.43 -4.56 10.83
N GLY A 28 -7.15 -3.55 11.34
CA GLY A 28 -7.24 -2.23 10.72
C GLY A 28 -5.87 -1.55 10.67
N LEU A 29 -5.17 -1.53 11.80
CA LEU A 29 -3.82 -0.96 11.89
C LEU A 29 -2.82 -1.70 10.99
N PHE A 30 -2.87 -3.03 11.00
CA PHE A 30 -2.07 -3.87 10.10
C PHE A 30 -2.35 -3.55 8.62
N THR A 31 -3.63 -3.41 8.25
CA THR A 31 -4.03 -3.06 6.89
C THR A 31 -3.50 -1.69 6.47
N ILE A 32 -3.52 -0.70 7.37
CA ILE A 32 -2.92 0.62 7.12
C ILE A 32 -1.41 0.49 6.88
N PHE A 33 -0.69 -0.23 7.74
CA PHE A 33 0.75 -0.41 7.58
C PHE A 33 1.11 -1.15 6.29
N LEU A 34 0.38 -2.22 5.98
CA LEU A 34 0.57 -2.99 4.76
C LEU A 34 0.27 -2.14 3.52
N GLY A 35 -0.85 -1.43 3.53
CA GLY A 35 -1.27 -0.52 2.46
C GLY A 35 -0.25 0.59 2.24
N ALA A 36 0.23 1.24 3.31
CA ALA A 36 1.26 2.26 3.22
C ALA A 36 2.57 1.69 2.63
N ASN A 37 3.01 0.52 3.09
CA ASN A 37 4.23 -0.12 2.58
C ASN A 37 4.12 -0.51 1.10
N LEU A 38 2.92 -0.83 0.60
CA LEU A 38 2.71 -1.15 -0.81
C LEU A 38 2.54 0.10 -1.68
N LEU A 39 1.75 1.07 -1.22
CA LEU A 39 1.39 2.27 -1.99
C LEU A 39 2.55 3.25 -2.13
N VAL A 40 3.31 3.50 -1.05
CA VAL A 40 4.45 4.44 -1.06
C VAL A 40 5.47 4.13 -2.17
N PRO A 41 6.00 2.90 -2.32
CA PRO A 41 6.94 2.59 -3.39
C PRO A 41 6.30 2.67 -4.78
N MET A 42 5.00 2.34 -4.93
CA MET A 42 4.31 2.48 -6.21
C MET A 42 4.25 3.95 -6.67
N PHE A 43 3.94 4.89 -5.77
CA PHE A 43 3.92 6.31 -6.11
C PHE A 43 5.33 6.87 -6.37
N LYS A 44 6.32 6.49 -5.57
CA LYS A 44 7.72 6.91 -5.77
C LYS A 44 8.29 6.43 -7.11
N LYS A 45 8.01 5.19 -7.53
CA LYS A 45 8.44 4.67 -8.84
C LYS A 45 7.90 5.52 -10.00
N LYS A 46 6.64 5.94 -9.94
CA LYS A 46 6.04 6.80 -10.97
C LYS A 46 6.72 8.17 -11.05
N GLN A 47 7.08 8.76 -9.91
CA GLN A 47 7.79 10.04 -9.87
C GLN A 47 9.19 9.92 -10.47
N ILE A 48 9.96 8.90 -10.06
CA ILE A 48 11.32 8.68 -10.58
C ILE A 48 11.31 8.48 -12.09
N LEU A 49 10.41 7.64 -12.62
CA LEU A 49 10.31 7.41 -14.07
C LEU A 49 9.95 8.69 -14.85
N LYS A 50 9.06 9.52 -14.28
CA LYS A 50 8.70 10.82 -14.89
C LYS A 50 9.90 11.77 -14.94
N ASP A 51 10.67 11.85 -13.87
CA ASP A 51 11.86 12.69 -13.80
C ASP A 51 12.97 12.22 -14.74
N LEU A 52 13.20 10.90 -14.83
CA LEU A 52 14.15 10.33 -15.77
C LEU A 52 13.76 10.62 -17.23
N LYS A 53 12.46 10.53 -17.58
CA LYS A 53 11.97 10.87 -18.92
C LYS A 53 12.22 12.35 -19.24
N ARG A 54 11.95 13.25 -18.29
CA ARG A 54 12.17 14.70 -18.47
C ARG A 54 13.66 15.01 -18.70
N ARG A 55 14.55 14.41 -17.91
CA ARG A 55 16.01 14.58 -18.04
C ARG A 55 16.54 14.07 -19.37
N ARG A 56 16.05 12.93 -19.85
CA ARG A 56 16.43 12.37 -21.16
C ARG A 56 16.07 13.31 -22.31
N VAL A 57 14.89 13.92 -22.28
CA VAL A 57 14.45 14.87 -23.32
C VAL A 57 15.32 16.14 -23.32
N VAL A 58 15.59 16.70 -22.15
CA VAL A 58 16.44 17.91 -22.04
C VAL A 58 17.87 17.62 -22.52
N ASN A 59 18.45 16.49 -22.13
CA ASN A 59 19.82 16.13 -22.52
C ASN A 59 19.95 15.80 -24.02
N LYS A 60 18.91 15.21 -24.64
CA LYS A 60 18.87 14.99 -26.10
C LYS A 60 18.98 16.31 -26.88
N ASN A 61 18.38 17.38 -26.39
CA ASN A 61 18.43 18.69 -27.05
C ASN A 61 19.72 19.47 -26.76
N ALA A 62 20.51 19.04 -25.76
CA ALA A 62 21.76 19.67 -25.36
C ALA A 62 23.00 19.06 -26.01
N ARG A 63 22.86 17.95 -26.76
CA ARG A 63 23.91 17.41 -27.61
C ARG A 63 23.76 18.08 -28.99
N PRO A 64 24.55 19.12 -29.31
CA PRO A 64 24.52 19.68 -30.65
C PRO A 64 24.95 18.55 -31.58
N GLU A 65 24.19 18.34 -32.65
CA GLU A 65 24.70 17.57 -33.78
C GLU A 65 25.99 18.29 -34.19
N ILE A 66 27.12 17.64 -33.90
CA ILE A 66 28.40 18.07 -34.42
C ILE A 66 28.26 17.81 -35.91
N ASN A 67 27.87 18.86 -36.64
CA ASN A 67 27.77 18.86 -38.08
C ASN A 67 29.17 18.54 -38.61
N GLU A 68 29.32 17.34 -39.18
CA GLU A 68 30.44 16.97 -40.06
C GLU A 68 30.36 17.76 -41.38
#